data_AF-A0A929G744-F1
#
_entry.id   AF-A0A929G744-F1
#
_cell.length_a   1.000
_cell.length_b   1.000
_cell.length_c   1.000
_cell.angle_alpha   90.00
_cell.angle_beta   90.00
_cell.angle_gamma   90.00
#
_symmetry.space_group_name_H-M   'P 1'
#
loop_
_entity.id
_entity.type
_entity.pdbx_description
1 polymer ?
#
loop_
_entity_poly.entity_id
_entity_poly.type
_entity_poly.pdbx_seq_one_letter_code
_entity_poly.pdbx_strand_id
1 'polypeptide(L)'
;VGQIGQGAPRLLEVTEGALHAGIAAARVGNRSGDISAAIQSYVESRGYNVVREYTGHGIGRKMHEDPQVPNFGQPGKGVRLRRGMTVALEPMVLAGDNCVKVLDDHWTVVSCNGKLTAHFEHTIAVTDGEAEILTRL
;
A
#
# COMPACT_ATOMS: atom_id res chain seq x y z
N VAL A 1 8.04 -18.30 6.67
CA VAL A 1 9.17 -19.22 6.95
C VAL A 1 8.61 -20.62 7.07
N GLY A 2 9.04 -21.54 6.22
CA GLY A 2 8.50 -22.91 6.18
C GLY A 2 7.04 -22.96 5.70
N GLN A 3 6.33 -24.01 6.12
CA GLN A 3 4.90 -24.15 5.87
C GLN A 3 4.11 -23.14 6.72
N ILE A 4 3.20 -22.40 6.08
CA ILE A 4 2.41 -21.34 6.72
C ILE A 4 1.00 -21.83 7.06
N GLY A 5 0.45 -21.31 8.16
CA GLY A 5 -0.88 -21.70 8.65
C GLY A 5 -2.02 -21.28 7.72
N GLN A 6 -3.22 -21.81 7.98
CA GLN A 6 -4.41 -21.48 7.20
C GLN A 6 -4.68 -19.97 7.20
N GLY A 7 -5.11 -19.44 6.05
CA GLY A 7 -5.39 -18.01 5.86
C GLY A 7 -4.17 -17.14 5.53
N ALA A 8 -2.96 -17.51 5.96
CA ALA A 8 -1.74 -16.78 5.64
C ALA A 8 -1.43 -16.72 4.13
N PRO A 9 -1.55 -17.82 3.34
CA PRO A 9 -1.36 -17.75 1.89
C PRO A 9 -2.30 -16.74 1.22
N ARG A 10 -3.57 -16.72 1.64
CA ARG A 10 -4.58 -15.82 1.08
C ARG A 10 -4.31 -14.37 1.45
N LEU A 11 -3.91 -14.11 2.69
CA LEU A 11 -3.55 -12.76 3.14
C LEU A 11 -2.36 -12.21 2.33
N LEU A 12 -1.33 -13.03 2.10
CA LEU A 12 -0.18 -12.66 1.28
C LEU A 12 -0.59 -12.34 -0.16
N GLU A 13 -1.37 -13.24 -0.79
CA GLU A 13 -1.91 -13.05 -2.15
C GLU A 13 -2.71 -11.74 -2.28
N VAL A 14 -3.59 -11.46 -1.30
CA VAL A 14 -4.40 -10.23 -1.30
C VAL A 14 -3.52 -8.99 -1.17
N THR A 15 -2.49 -9.04 -0.33
CA THR A 15 -1.61 -7.89 -0.07
C THR A 15 -0.74 -7.58 -1.29
N GLU A 16 -0.14 -8.59 -1.90
CA GLU A 16 0.65 -8.45 -3.13
C GLU A 16 -0.24 -8.00 -4.30
N GLY A 17 -1.44 -8.58 -4.43
CA GLY A 17 -2.42 -8.16 -5.42
C GLY A 17 -2.87 -6.70 -5.26
N ALA A 18 -2.99 -6.23 -4.02
CA ALA A 18 -3.31 -4.82 -3.74
C ALA A 18 -2.18 -3.89 -4.16
N LEU A 19 -0.91 -4.28 -3.94
CA LEU A 19 0.25 -3.53 -4.40
C LEU A 19 0.20 -3.37 -5.93
N HIS A 20 -0.01 -4.46 -6.65
CA HIS A 20 -0.11 -4.43 -8.11
C HIS A 20 -1.32 -3.63 -8.61
N ALA A 21 -2.46 -3.66 -7.92
CA ALA A 21 -3.62 -2.82 -8.23
C ALA A 21 -3.29 -1.33 -8.09
N GLY A 22 -2.58 -0.96 -7.03
CA GLY A 22 -2.08 0.41 -6.82
C GLY A 22 -1.09 0.84 -7.91
N ILE A 23 -0.10 0.00 -8.22
CA ILE A 23 0.90 0.26 -9.28
C ILE A 23 0.21 0.45 -10.64
N ALA A 24 -0.78 -0.38 -10.97
CA ALA A 24 -1.53 -0.26 -12.21
C ALA A 24 -2.27 1.09 -12.32
N ALA A 25 -2.74 1.65 -11.20
CA ALA A 25 -3.41 2.95 -11.14
C ALA A 25 -2.43 4.14 -11.13
N ALA A 26 -1.13 3.92 -10.93
CA ALA A 26 -0.11 4.97 -10.87
C ALA A 26 0.30 5.48 -12.26
N ARG A 27 -0.66 6.10 -12.97
CA ARG A 27 -0.50 6.61 -14.34
C ARG A 27 -0.40 8.12 -14.37
N VAL A 28 0.32 8.67 -15.35
CA VAL A 28 0.32 10.13 -15.60
C VAL A 28 -1.10 10.64 -15.76
N GLY A 29 -1.43 11.73 -15.06
CA GLY A 29 -2.75 12.35 -15.14
C GLY A 29 -3.72 11.88 -14.06
N ASN A 30 -3.59 10.63 -13.57
CA ASN A 30 -4.28 10.16 -12.37
C ASN A 30 -3.81 10.94 -11.13
N ARG A 31 -4.45 10.69 -10.00
CA ARG A 31 -4.11 11.30 -8.71
C ARG A 31 -3.79 10.23 -7.68
N SER A 32 -3.12 10.61 -6.60
CA SER A 32 -2.77 9.68 -5.51
C SER A 32 -4.00 8.97 -4.94
N GLY A 33 -5.17 9.63 -4.89
CA GLY A 33 -6.43 9.00 -4.47
C GLY A 33 -6.94 7.90 -5.41
N ASP A 34 -6.57 7.90 -6.69
CA ASP A 34 -6.87 6.80 -7.61
C ASP A 34 -6.08 5.53 -7.25
N ILE A 35 -4.81 5.70 -6.85
CA ILE A 35 -3.99 4.61 -6.33
C ILE A 35 -4.61 4.08 -5.02
N SER A 36 -4.88 4.98 -4.09
CA SER A 36 -5.47 4.64 -2.79
C SER A 36 -6.81 3.91 -2.92
N ALA A 37 -7.69 4.36 -3.82
CA ALA A 37 -8.97 3.73 -4.07
C ALA A 37 -8.82 2.35 -4.72
N ALA A 38 -7.84 2.16 -5.60
CA ALA A 38 -7.55 0.86 -6.21
C ALA A 38 -7.08 -0.16 -5.17
N ILE A 39 -6.16 0.23 -4.29
CA ILE A 39 -5.67 -0.59 -3.17
C ILE A 39 -6.84 -0.97 -2.26
N GLN A 40 -7.59 0.02 -1.76
CA GLN A 40 -8.72 -0.21 -0.85
C GLN A 40 -9.77 -1.14 -1.46
N SER A 41 -10.21 -0.86 -2.68
CA SER A 41 -11.23 -1.66 -3.36
C SER A 41 -10.76 -3.10 -3.57
N TYR A 42 -9.47 -3.29 -3.88
CA TYR A 42 -8.90 -4.63 -4.03
C TYR A 42 -8.93 -5.41 -2.71
N VAL A 43 -8.50 -4.79 -1.62
CA VAL A 43 -8.41 -5.42 -0.29
C VAL A 43 -9.79 -5.67 0.31
N GLU A 44 -10.65 -4.65 0.37
CA GLU A 44 -11.95 -4.71 1.03
C GLU A 44 -12.93 -5.64 0.29
N SER A 45 -12.88 -5.70 -1.05
CA SER A 45 -13.69 -6.66 -1.83
C SER A 45 -13.33 -8.13 -1.57
N ARG A 46 -12.19 -8.40 -0.93
CA ARG A 46 -11.72 -9.75 -0.57
C ARG A 46 -11.90 -10.07 0.90
N GLY A 47 -12.59 -9.21 1.66
CA GLY A 47 -12.92 -9.43 3.07
C GLY A 47 -11.78 -9.10 4.04
N TYR A 48 -10.80 -8.31 3.60
CA TYR A 48 -9.69 -7.83 4.43
C TYR A 48 -9.81 -6.32 4.67
N ASN A 49 -8.98 -5.77 5.55
CA ASN A 49 -8.94 -4.35 5.86
C ASN A 49 -7.57 -3.74 5.54
N VAL A 50 -7.54 -2.42 5.29
CA VAL A 50 -6.31 -1.65 5.13
C VAL A 50 -6.02 -0.83 6.38
N VAL A 51 -4.73 -0.69 6.71
CA VAL A 51 -4.27 0.24 7.75
C VAL A 51 -4.55 1.68 7.31
N ARG A 52 -4.95 2.56 8.23
CA ARG A 52 -5.31 3.96 7.92
C ARG A 52 -4.36 5.00 8.50
N GLU A 53 -3.50 4.58 9.41
CA GLU A 53 -2.55 5.40 10.16
C GLU A 53 -1.21 5.51 9.44
N TYR A 54 -0.93 4.60 8.51
CA TYR A 54 0.31 4.50 7.74
C TYR A 54 0.01 4.50 6.25
N THR A 55 0.94 5.08 5.48
CA THR A 55 0.72 5.45 4.09
C THR A 55 2.02 5.29 3.32
N GLY A 56 1.92 5.00 2.02
CA GLY A 56 3.04 5.22 1.13
C GLY A 56 3.44 6.69 1.02
N HIS A 57 4.59 6.93 0.43
CA HIS A 57 5.20 8.25 0.42
C HIS A 57 5.98 8.50 -0.88
N GLY A 58 6.22 9.77 -1.19
CA GLY A 58 7.25 10.15 -2.15
C GLY A 58 8.61 9.70 -1.63
N ILE A 59 9.46 9.22 -2.54
CA ILE A 59 10.81 8.77 -2.20
C ILE A 59 11.78 9.23 -3.29
N GLY A 60 12.94 9.73 -2.90
CA GLY A 60 13.90 10.26 -3.86
C GLY A 60 15.16 10.74 -3.16
N ARG A 61 15.25 12.06 -2.93
CA ARG A 61 16.40 12.64 -2.20
C ARG A 61 16.27 12.47 -0.69
N LYS A 62 15.03 12.44 -0.18
CA LYS A 62 14.73 12.11 1.21
C LYS A 62 14.11 10.71 1.26
N MET A 63 14.32 10.05 2.40
CA MET A 63 13.72 8.74 2.68
C MET A 63 12.19 8.82 2.63
N HIS A 64 11.60 9.84 3.25
CA HIS A 64 10.17 10.14 3.20
C HIS A 64 9.97 11.58 2.73
N GLU A 65 9.21 11.78 1.65
CA GLU A 65 8.81 13.08 1.12
C GLU A 65 7.39 13.03 0.53
N ASP A 66 6.85 14.19 0.13
CA ASP A 66 5.55 14.25 -0.53
C ASP A 66 5.59 13.59 -1.92
N PRO A 67 4.46 13.03 -2.41
CA PRO A 67 3.14 13.01 -1.77
C PRO A 67 2.95 11.81 -0.85
N GLN A 68 2.12 11.96 0.18
CA GLN A 68 1.53 10.80 0.86
C GLN A 68 0.53 10.08 -0.06
N VAL A 69 0.57 8.75 -0.03
CA VAL A 69 -0.34 7.86 -0.77
C VAL A 69 -0.94 6.86 0.22
N PRO A 70 -2.06 7.21 0.87
CA PRO A 70 -2.72 6.30 1.79
C PRO A 70 -3.20 5.02 1.10
N ASN A 71 -3.37 3.94 1.85
CA ASN A 71 -3.93 2.68 1.33
C ASN A 71 -5.46 2.70 1.20
N PHE A 72 -6.07 3.86 1.43
CA PHE A 72 -7.52 4.12 1.35
C PHE A 72 -7.79 5.51 0.79
N GLY A 73 -8.89 5.67 0.04
CA GLY A 73 -9.17 6.96 -0.57
C GLY A 73 -10.29 6.96 -1.57
N GLN A 74 -10.44 8.11 -2.24
CA GLN A 74 -11.46 8.33 -3.25
C GLN A 74 -10.81 8.63 -4.61
N PRO A 75 -11.32 8.05 -5.71
CA PRO A 75 -10.84 8.39 -7.04
C PRO A 75 -10.90 9.89 -7.33
N GLY A 76 -9.93 10.40 -8.08
CA GLY A 76 -9.83 11.80 -8.47
C GLY A 76 -9.46 12.78 -7.34
N LYS A 77 -9.07 12.30 -6.15
CA LYS A 77 -8.58 13.12 -5.03
C LYS A 77 -7.06 13.07 -4.88
N GLY A 78 -6.49 14.04 -4.18
CA GLY A 78 -5.05 14.07 -3.89
C GLY A 78 -4.19 14.66 -5.02
N VAL A 79 -2.88 14.46 -4.92
CA VAL A 79 -1.87 15.05 -5.81
C VAL A 79 -1.94 14.41 -7.18
N ARG A 80 -1.91 15.23 -8.24
CA ARG A 80 -1.87 14.74 -9.62
C ARG A 80 -0.49 14.15 -9.93
N LEU A 81 -0.48 12.90 -10.37
CA LEU A 81 0.72 12.16 -10.76
C LEU A 81 1.30 12.72 -12.04
N ARG A 82 2.62 12.89 -12.04
CA ARG A 82 3.40 13.42 -13.17
C ARG A 82 4.55 12.47 -13.46
N ARG A 83 4.97 12.43 -14.72
CA ARG A 83 6.14 11.67 -15.16
C ARG A 83 7.36 12.02 -14.31
N GLY A 84 8.10 11.01 -13.90
CA GLY A 84 9.32 11.14 -13.10
C GLY A 84 9.08 11.26 -11.60
N MET A 85 7.83 11.32 -11.15
CA MET A 85 7.53 11.17 -9.72
C MET A 85 7.85 9.75 -9.27
N THR A 86 8.48 9.62 -8.11
CA THR A 86 8.83 8.36 -7.48
C THR A 86 8.10 8.21 -6.16
N VAL A 87 7.47 7.05 -5.95
CA VAL A 87 6.60 6.79 -4.81
C VAL A 87 6.86 5.37 -4.31
N ALA A 88 6.98 5.22 -2.99
CA ALA A 88 6.88 3.95 -2.30
C ALA A 88 5.40 3.61 -2.12
N LEU A 89 4.93 2.54 -2.76
CA LEU A 89 3.61 1.97 -2.55
C LEU A 89 3.74 0.75 -1.64
N GLU A 90 3.06 0.82 -0.50
CA GLU A 90 3.27 -0.07 0.65
C GLU A 90 1.94 -0.48 1.32
N PRO A 91 1.08 -1.26 0.64
CA PRO A 91 -0.15 -1.74 1.23
C PRO A 91 0.11 -2.64 2.45
N MET A 92 -0.47 -2.22 3.57
CA MET A 92 -0.51 -2.97 4.83
C MET A 92 -1.93 -3.48 5.04
N VAL A 93 -2.11 -4.80 5.01
CA VAL A 93 -3.41 -5.48 5.04
C VAL A 93 -3.59 -6.25 6.33
N LEU A 94 -4.78 -6.15 6.92
CA LEU A 94 -5.18 -6.83 8.15
C LEU A 94 -6.25 -7.89 7.87
N ALA A 95 -6.08 -9.08 8.46
CA ALA A 95 -7.10 -10.14 8.47
C ALA A 95 -8.20 -9.93 9.52
N GLY A 96 -8.03 -8.94 10.40
CA GLY A 96 -9.00 -8.53 11.41
C GLY A 96 -9.73 -7.25 11.02
N ASP A 97 -10.11 -6.46 12.01
CA ASP A 97 -10.52 -5.06 11.83
C ASP A 97 -9.35 -4.19 11.32
N ASN A 98 -9.62 -2.91 11.06
CA ASN A 98 -8.65 -1.92 10.61
C ASN A 98 -7.90 -1.23 11.77
N CYS A 99 -7.99 -1.74 13.00
CA CYS A 99 -7.39 -1.10 14.17
C CYS A 99 -5.93 -1.57 14.35
N VAL A 100 -5.03 -0.61 14.53
CA VAL A 100 -3.64 -0.84 14.94
C VAL A 100 -3.31 -0.09 16.24
N LYS A 101 -2.29 -0.55 16.94
CA LYS A 101 -1.71 0.13 18.10
C LYS A 101 -0.19 0.04 18.07
N VAL A 102 0.46 1.07 18.61
CA VAL A 102 1.91 1.09 18.85
C VAL A 102 2.19 0.46 20.21
N LEU A 103 3.19 -0.40 20.30
CA LEU A 103 3.62 -1.01 21.57
C LEU A 103 4.48 -0.04 22.40
N ASP A 104 4.81 -0.45 23.62
CA ASP A 104 5.57 0.36 24.59
C ASP A 104 7.00 0.67 24.13
N ASP A 105 7.51 -0.02 23.11
CA ASP A 105 8.78 0.32 22.45
C ASP A 105 8.69 1.54 21.52
N HIS A 106 7.49 2.10 21.34
CA HIS A 106 7.19 3.26 20.50
C HIS A 106 7.44 3.05 18.99
N TRP A 107 7.65 1.82 18.55
CA TRP A 107 7.96 1.50 17.15
C TRP A 107 7.11 0.38 16.59
N THR A 108 6.93 -0.70 17.35
CA THR A 108 6.25 -1.89 16.87
C THR A 108 4.75 -1.60 16.74
N VAL A 109 4.24 -1.75 15.53
CA VAL A 109 2.82 -1.61 15.22
C VAL A 109 2.19 -2.99 15.12
N VAL A 110 1.12 -3.22 15.86
CA VAL A 110 0.38 -4.48 15.84
C VAL A 110 -1.10 -4.24 15.58
N SER A 111 -1.78 -5.24 15.03
CA SER A 111 -3.25 -5.25 14.97
C SER A 111 -3.84 -5.26 16.39
N CYS A 112 -4.91 -4.51 16.62
CA CYS A 112 -5.52 -4.42 17.95
C CYS A 112 -6.08 -5.77 18.44
N ASN A 113 -6.56 -6.60 17.51
CA ASN A 113 -7.11 -7.93 17.76
C ASN A 113 -6.08 -9.08 17.68
N GLY A 114 -4.80 -8.79 17.42
CA GLY A 114 -3.73 -9.79 17.34
C GLY A 114 -3.81 -10.73 16.14
N LYS A 115 -4.70 -10.50 15.17
CA LYS A 115 -4.76 -11.28 13.93
C LYS A 115 -3.61 -10.93 13.00
N LEU A 116 -3.34 -11.84 12.06
CA LEU A 116 -2.29 -11.69 11.05
C LEU A 116 -2.45 -10.41 10.22
N THR A 117 -1.31 -9.81 9.92
CA THR A 117 -1.16 -8.71 8.96
C THR A 117 -0.11 -9.10 7.93
N ALA A 118 -0.15 -8.46 6.77
CA ALA A 118 0.87 -8.59 5.75
C ALA A 118 1.15 -7.24 5.10
N HIS A 119 2.35 -7.12 4.57
CA HIS A 119 2.87 -5.92 3.94
C HIS A 119 3.73 -6.30 2.74
N PHE A 120 3.57 -5.59 1.64
CA PHE A 120 4.45 -5.63 0.48
C PHE A 120 4.73 -4.20 0.04
N GLU A 121 5.92 -3.97 -0.51
CA GLU A 121 6.31 -2.64 -0.95
C GLU A 121 7.09 -2.68 -2.27
N HIS A 122 6.81 -1.70 -3.12
CA HIS A 122 7.71 -1.33 -4.20
C HIS A 122 7.87 0.18 -4.29
N THR A 123 9.11 0.62 -4.51
CA THR A 123 9.35 1.94 -5.11
C THR A 123 9.06 1.87 -6.61
N ILE A 124 8.21 2.78 -7.07
CA ILE A 124 7.88 2.94 -8.50
C ILE A 124 8.25 4.32 -9.02
N ALA A 125 8.55 4.41 -10.31
CA ALA A 125 8.59 5.66 -11.07
C ALA A 125 7.37 5.78 -11.98
N VAL A 126 6.66 6.90 -11.89
CA VAL A 126 5.56 7.22 -12.80
C VAL A 126 6.14 7.55 -14.18
N THR A 127 5.72 6.80 -15.20
CA THR A 127 6.13 7.00 -16.60
C THR A 127 4.94 7.45 -17.45
N ASP A 128 5.16 7.75 -18.73
CA ASP A 128 4.06 8.05 -19.68
C ASP A 128 3.19 6.82 -19.99
N GLY A 129 3.58 5.62 -19.54
CA GLY A 129 2.88 4.36 -19.72
C GLY A 129 2.65 3.65 -18.37
N GLU A 130 3.16 2.43 -18.24
CA GLU A 130 3.13 1.70 -16.96
C GLU A 130 4.16 2.26 -16.00
N ALA A 131 3.80 2.34 -14.72
CA ALA A 131 4.78 2.69 -13.70
C ALA A 131 5.90 1.65 -13.71
N GLU A 132 7.15 2.13 -13.68
CA GLU A 132 8.33 1.28 -13.64
C GLU A 132 8.60 0.88 -12.19
N ILE A 133 8.77 -0.42 -11.93
CA ILE A 133 9.13 -0.93 -10.60
C ILE A 133 10.65 -0.88 -10.46
N LEU A 134 11.15 -0.04 -9.55
CA LEU A 134 12.59 0.21 -9.36
C LEU A 134 13.28 -0.77 -8.40
N THR A 135 12.49 -1.61 -7.73
CA THR A 135 12.94 -2.49 -6.63
C THR A 135 12.72 -3.97 -6.94
N ARG A 136 12.60 -4.31 -8.22
CA ARG A 136 12.56 -5.69 -8.69
C ARG A 136 13.98 -6.18 -8.97
N LEU A 137 14.28 -7.40 -8.53
CA LEU A 137 15.54 -8.11 -8.81
C LEU A 137 15.52 -8.79 -10.18
#